data_AF-C2XW46-F1
#
_entry.id   AF-C2XW46-F1
#
_cell.length_a   1.000
_cell.length_b   1.000
_cell.length_c   1.000
_cell.angle_alpha   90.00
_cell.angle_beta   90.00
_cell.angle_gamma   90.00
#
_symmetry.space_group_name_H-M   'P 1'
#
loop_
_entity.id
_entity.type
_entity.pdbx_description
1 polymer ?
#
loop_
_entity_poly.entity_id
_entity_poly.type
_entity_poly.pdbx_seq_one_letter_code
_entity_poly.pdbx_strand_id
1 'polypeptide(L)' 'MLFFINVSSDSSKLWFLYPLGGWGIGIVIHGLTTFPFGIFGKEWEERKIKEYMEKDK' A
#
# COMPACT_ATOMS: atom_id res chain seq x y z
N MET A 1 16.29 -0.10 -9.26
CA MET A 1 17.40 0.88 -9.24
C MET A 1 18.23 0.78 -7.97
N LEU A 2 17.68 1.09 -6.78
CA LEU A 2 18.44 1.10 -5.51
C LEU A 2 19.04 -0.27 -5.14
N PHE A 3 18.31 -1.35 -5.42
CA PHE A 3 18.82 -2.73 -5.31
C PHE A 3 20.14 -2.93 -6.09
N PHE A 4 20.14 -2.59 -7.38
CA PHE A 4 21.32 -2.74 -8.25
C PHE A 4 22.49 -1.88 -7.78
N ILE A 5 22.22 -0.64 -7.33
CA ILE A 5 23.25 0.26 -6.80
C ILE A 5 23.88 -0.33 -5.54
N ASN A 6 23.09 -0.90 -4.63
CA ASN A 6 23.61 -1.46 -3.40
C ASN A 6 24.42 -2.74 -3.63
N VAL A 7 23.96 -3.62 -4.52
CA VAL A 7 24.65 -4.87 -4.86
C VAL A 7 25.95 -4.60 -5.64
N SER A 8 25.99 -3.58 -6.50
CA SER A 8 27.15 -3.30 -7.35
C SER A 8 28.23 -2.42 -6.70
N SER A 9 27.92 -1.77 -5.57
CA SER A 9 28.84 -0.84 -4.88
C SER A 9 29.48 -1.49 -3.65
N ASP A 10 28.74 -1.59 -2.55
CA ASP A 10 29.15 -2.31 -1.35
C ASP A 10 27.92 -3.07 -0.82
N SER A 11 27.98 -4.40 -0.94
CA SER A 11 26.91 -5.30 -0.51
C SER A 11 27.00 -5.68 0.97
N SER A 12 27.99 -5.19 1.72
CA SER A 12 28.15 -5.48 3.16
C SER A 12 26.97 -4.97 3.99
N LYS A 13 26.31 -3.91 3.52
CA LYS A 13 25.11 -3.34 4.14
C LYS A 13 24.00 -3.15 3.12
N LEU A 14 22.89 -3.86 3.31
CA LEU A 14 21.71 -3.83 2.44
C LEU A 14 20.83 -2.59 2.70
N TRP A 15 21.39 -1.39 2.53
CA TRP A 15 20.68 -0.14 2.79
C TRP A 15 19.45 0.08 1.90
N PHE A 16 19.38 -0.56 0.72
CA PHE A 16 18.22 -0.43 -0.16
C PHE A 16 16.90 -0.91 0.49
N LEU A 17 17.00 -1.72 1.55
CA LEU A 17 15.84 -2.20 2.32
C LEU A 17 15.11 -1.09 3.07
N TYR A 18 15.80 -0.02 3.49
CA TYR A 18 15.16 1.10 4.19
C TYR A 18 14.13 1.84 3.31
N PRO A 19 14.50 2.36 2.12
CA PRO A 19 13.52 2.97 1.23
C PRO A 19 12.51 1.95 0.69
N LEU A 20 12.92 0.69 0.43
CA LEU A 20 11.99 -0.36 -0.01
C LEU A 20 10.92 -0.63 1.05
N GLY A 21 11.29 -0.74 2.32
CA GLY A 21 10.34 -0.94 3.42
C GLY A 21 9.45 0.29 3.63
N GLY A 22 10.05 1.47 3.75
CA GLY A 22 9.31 2.72 4.00
C GLY A 22 8.30 3.04 2.90
N TRP A 23 8.72 2.99 1.63
CA TRP A 23 7.83 3.27 0.50
C TRP A 23 6.98 2.07 0.09
N GLY A 24 7.50 0.84 0.23
CA GLY A 24 6.79 -0.37 -0.16
C GLY A 24 5.51 -0.59 0.63
N ILE A 25 5.51 -0.29 1.93
CA ILE A 25 4.29 -0.35 2.75
C ILE A 25 3.22 0.62 2.22
N GLY A 26 3.60 1.86 1.91
CA GLY A 26 2.67 2.86 1.37
C GLY A 26 2.07 2.44 0.03
N ILE A 27 2.89 1.87 -0.87
CA ILE A 27 2.43 1.38 -2.18
C ILE A 27 1.48 0.18 -2.01
N VAL A 28 1.79 -0.76 -1.10
CA VAL A 28 0.92 -1.90 -0.82
C VAL A 28 -0.43 -1.44 -0.28
N ILE A 29 -0.44 -0.55 0.72
CA ILE A 29 -1.68 0.02 1.27
C ILE A 29 -2.47 0.72 0.17
N HIS A 30 -1.81 1.58 -0.62
CA HIS A 30 -2.46 2.31 -1.70
C HIS A 30 -3.07 1.36 -2.73
N GLY A 31 -2.35 0.32 -3.15
CA GLY A 31 -2.87 -0.71 -4.06
C GLY A 31 -4.10 -1.42 -3.49
N LEU A 32 -4.07 -1.81 -2.21
CA LEU A 32 -5.21 -2.46 -1.54
C LEU A 32 -6.44 -1.55 -1.42
N THR A 33 -6.24 -0.23 -1.39
CA THR A 33 -7.33 0.75 -1.32
C THR A 33 -7.84 1.23 -2.68
N THR A 34 -6.98 1.22 -3.71
CA THR A 34 -7.29 1.86 -5.00
C THR A 34 -7.74 0.85 -6.05
N PHE A 35 -7.33 -0.42 -5.96
CA PHE A 35 -7.81 -1.43 -6.90
C PHE A 35 -9.21 -1.93 -6.53
N PRO A 36 -10.09 -2.15 -7.53
CA PRO A 36 -11.49 -2.56 -7.30
C PRO A 36 -11.64 -3.96 -6.69
N PHE A 37 -10.59 -4.79 -6.77
CA PHE A 37 -10.49 -6.11 -6.14
C PHE A 37 -9.72 -6.08 -4.79
N GLY A 38 -9.33 -4.89 -4.32
CA GLY A 38 -8.70 -4.71 -3.03
C GLY A 38 -9.68 -4.93 -1.85
N ILE A 39 -9.15 -4.89 -0.63
CA ILE A 39 -9.92 -5.10 0.63
C ILE A 39 -11.06 -4.07 0.78
N PHE A 40 -10.93 -2.91 0.11
CA PHE A 40 -11.87 -1.80 0.12
C PHE A 40 -12.63 -1.65 -1.22
N GLY A 41 -12.91 -2.76 -1.90
CA GLY A 41 -13.67 -2.75 -3.16
C GLY A 41 -15.13 -2.31 -3.02
N LYS A 42 -15.88 -2.42 -4.12
CA LYS A 42 -17.27 -1.93 -4.27
C LYS A 42 -18.22 -2.33 -3.13
N GLU A 43 -18.10 -3.55 -2.61
CA GLU A 43 -18.94 -4.04 -1.52
C GLU A 43 -18.65 -3.35 -0.17
N TRP A 44 -17.39 -2.98 0.08
CA TRP A 44 -17.03 -2.16 1.23
C TRP A 44 -17.61 -0.75 1.10
N GLU A 45 -17.53 -0.14 -0.09
CA GLU A 45 -18.11 1.18 -0.35
C GLU A 45 -19.64 1.18 -0.15
N GLU A 46 -20.34 0.19 -0.71
CA GLU A 46 -21.80 0.03 -0.54
C GLU A 46 -22.20 -0.10 0.93
N ARG A 47 -21.44 -0.87 1.73
CA ARG A 47 -21.65 -0.99 3.18
C ARG A 47 -21.45 0.34 3.90
N LYS A 48 -20.40 1.08 3.56
CA LYS A 48 -20.13 2.40 4.18
C LYS A 48 -21.20 3.41 3.84
N ILE A 49 -21.66 3.45 2.60
CA ILE A 49 -22.79 4.31 2.18
C ILE A 49 -24.04 3.99 3.01
N LYS A 50 -24.37 2.71 3.18
CA LYS A 50 -25.50 2.28 4.01
C LYS A 50 -25.34 2.69 5.48
N GLU A 51 -24.16 2.52 6.07
CA GLU A 51 -23.87 3.00 7.43
C GLU A 51 -24.09 4.50 7.58
N TYR A 52 -23.68 5.32 6.60
CA TYR A 52 -23.91 6.77 6.65
C TYR A 52 -25.39 7.13 6.53
N MET A 53 -26.12 6.47 5.62
CA MET A 53 -27.57 6.65 5.46
C MET A 53 -28.37 6.26 6.72
N GLU A 54 -27.91 5.27 7.48
CA GLU A 54 -28.54 4.86 8.75
C GLU A 54 -28.17 5.81 9.90
N LYS A 55 -26.98 6.43 9.87
CA LYS A 55 -26.56 7.41 10.89
C LYS A 55 -27.23 8.78 10.74
N ASP A 56 -27.61 9.15 9.53
CA ASP A 56 -28.31 10.42 9.24
C ASP A 56 -29.84 10.33 9.45
N LYS A 57 -30.33 9.16 9.87
CA LYS A 57 -31.75 8.87 10.12
C LYS A 57 -32.09 8.93 11.60
#